data_AF-A0A1B6H293-F1
#
_entry.id   AF-A0A1B6H293-F1
#
_cell.length_a   1.000
_cell.length_b   1.000
_cell.length_c   1.000
_cell.angle_alpha   90.00
_cell.angle_beta   90.00
_cell.angle_gamma   90.00
#
_symmetry.space_group_name_H-M   'P 1'
#
loop_
_entity.id
_entity.type
_entity.pdbx_description
1 polymer ?
#
loop_
_entity_poly.entity_id
_entity_poly.type
_entity_poly.pdbx_seq_one_letter_code
_entity_poly.pdbx_strand_id
1 'polypeptide(L)'
;MEERKLPKWMERRTAARKKINETLDLADTQIGDEKPFLSFEGKVKYFDTMGDWGFVCEALLKQLESLEELIIGFDLEWPVNYKLGQRQGRTALIQLCFSKEMCHLLHVFEWQKLPKVFVDIISHPKVKLIGVNIRCDLWKLGRDFDISVSSIVKNNTVELSHLANKLFSTNECWSLERLVLFVLKMRLAKPEDIRLSDWTQNPMTKYQLEYAANDVYASFILYNRFKELEVKFNMKVELLR
;
A
#
# COMPACT_ATOMS: atom_id res chain seq x y z
N MET A 1 -50.50 0.48 -3.77
CA MET A 1 -49.12 0.34 -3.23
C MET A 1 -48.26 1.37 -3.94
N GLU A 2 -47.89 2.46 -3.28
CA GLU A 2 -46.93 3.40 -3.86
C GLU A 2 -45.55 2.72 -3.94
N GLU A 3 -44.95 2.73 -5.13
CA GLU A 3 -43.57 2.30 -5.33
C GLU A 3 -42.65 3.12 -4.44
N ARG A 4 -41.97 2.46 -3.50
CA ARG A 4 -40.92 3.08 -2.68
C ARG A 4 -39.79 3.54 -3.60
N LYS A 5 -39.74 4.85 -3.88
CA LYS A 5 -38.63 5.48 -4.60
C LYS A 5 -37.40 5.52 -3.69
N LEU A 6 -36.24 5.21 -4.27
CA LEU A 6 -34.97 5.26 -3.55
C LEU A 6 -34.67 6.72 -3.15
N PRO A 7 -34.06 6.95 -1.98
CA PRO A 7 -33.56 8.27 -1.64
C PRO A 7 -32.57 8.78 -2.70
N LYS A 8 -32.63 10.08 -3.04
CA LYS A 8 -31.80 10.69 -4.10
C LYS A 8 -30.29 10.41 -3.98
N TRP A 9 -29.77 10.28 -2.75
CA TRP A 9 -28.36 9.96 -2.52
C TRP A 9 -28.01 8.51 -2.94
N MET A 10 -28.96 7.59 -2.77
CA MET A 10 -28.82 6.18 -3.14
C MET A 10 -28.97 5.99 -4.66
N GLU A 11 -29.86 6.76 -5.30
CA GLU A 11 -29.98 6.83 -6.77
C GLU A 11 -28.67 7.32 -7.41
N ARG A 12 -28.09 8.42 -6.90
CA ARG A 12 -26.80 8.95 -7.36
C ARG A 12 -25.68 7.92 -7.24
N ARG A 13 -25.62 7.22 -6.12
CA ARG A 13 -24.61 6.17 -5.87
C ARG A 13 -24.80 4.97 -6.80
N THR A 14 -26.04 4.60 -7.09
CA THR A 14 -26.37 3.51 -8.04
C THR A 14 -26.01 3.89 -9.47
N ALA A 15 -26.27 5.13 -9.88
CA ALA A 15 -25.89 5.64 -11.20
C ALA A 15 -24.36 5.75 -11.38
N ALA A 16 -23.64 6.23 -10.36
CA ALA A 16 -22.18 6.24 -10.34
C ALA A 16 -21.61 4.82 -10.45
N ARG A 17 -22.17 3.87 -9.69
CA ARG A 17 -21.82 2.45 -9.78
C ARG A 17 -22.01 1.90 -11.19
N LYS A 18 -23.17 2.13 -11.81
CA LYS A 18 -23.43 1.64 -13.18
C LYS A 18 -22.39 2.18 -14.17
N LYS A 19 -22.07 3.47 -14.09
CA LYS A 19 -21.04 4.09 -14.93
C LYS A 19 -19.63 3.56 -14.67
N ILE A 20 -19.26 3.30 -13.41
CA ILE A 20 -17.97 2.69 -13.07
C ILE A 20 -17.90 1.28 -13.63
N ASN A 21 -18.98 0.51 -13.48
CA ASN A 21 -19.07 -0.85 -13.98
C ASN A 21 -18.90 -0.92 -15.51
N GLU A 22 -19.54 0.01 -16.22
CA GLU A 22 -19.42 0.17 -17.69
C GLU A 22 -18.02 0.68 -18.09
N THR A 23 -17.44 1.63 -17.35
CA THR A 23 -16.15 2.26 -17.70
C THR A 23 -14.96 1.33 -17.43
N LEU A 24 -15.03 0.53 -16.37
CA LEU A 24 -13.97 -0.41 -16.00
C LEU A 24 -14.18 -1.80 -16.61
N ASP A 25 -15.23 -1.99 -17.42
CA ASP A 25 -15.63 -3.30 -17.94
C ASP A 25 -15.54 -4.40 -16.87
N LEU A 26 -16.34 -4.23 -15.82
CA LEU A 26 -16.26 -5.09 -14.63
C LEU A 26 -16.81 -6.51 -14.84
N ALA A 27 -17.26 -6.84 -16.06
CA ALA A 27 -17.60 -8.21 -16.45
C ALA A 27 -16.33 -9.04 -16.77
N ASP A 28 -15.22 -8.39 -17.13
CA ASP A 28 -13.92 -9.03 -17.35
C ASP A 28 -13.18 -9.20 -16.01
N THR A 29 -13.69 -10.14 -15.20
CA THR A 29 -13.09 -10.54 -13.91
C THR A 29 -12.10 -11.69 -14.05
N GLN A 30 -11.90 -12.21 -15.26
CA GLN A 30 -11.01 -13.33 -15.49
C GLN A 30 -9.57 -12.81 -15.62
N ILE A 31 -8.65 -13.48 -14.92
CA ILE A 31 -7.21 -13.36 -15.18
C ILE A 31 -7.00 -13.99 -16.57
N GLY A 32 -7.22 -13.22 -17.63
CA GLY A 32 -6.70 -13.59 -18.94
C GLY A 32 -5.19 -13.39 -18.90
N ASP A 33 -4.42 -14.38 -19.34
CA ASP A 33 -2.94 -14.30 -19.40
C ASP A 33 -2.43 -13.16 -20.31
N GLU A 34 -3.32 -12.52 -21.07
CA GLU A 34 -3.02 -11.45 -22.03
C GLU A 34 -2.74 -10.08 -21.40
N LYS A 35 -3.08 -9.85 -20.11
CA LYS A 35 -2.85 -8.53 -19.48
C LYS A 35 -1.36 -8.33 -19.15
N PRO A 36 -0.78 -7.14 -19.37
CA PRO A 36 0.64 -6.88 -19.10
C PRO A 36 0.93 -6.88 -17.60
N PHE A 37 2.18 -7.19 -17.23
CA PHE A 37 2.64 -7.05 -15.86
C PHE A 37 2.86 -5.58 -15.49
N LEU A 38 2.45 -5.21 -14.28
CA LEU A 38 2.84 -3.96 -13.65
C LEU A 38 4.34 -4.02 -13.35
N SER A 39 5.07 -3.03 -13.83
CA SER A 39 6.50 -2.86 -13.61
C SER A 39 6.79 -1.42 -13.19
N PHE A 40 7.53 -1.27 -12.11
CA PHE A 40 8.07 -0.02 -11.64
C PHE A 40 9.34 0.31 -12.43
N GLU A 41 9.25 1.29 -13.31
CA GLU A 41 10.36 1.75 -14.18
C GLU A 41 11.14 2.91 -13.55
N GLY A 42 10.85 3.26 -12.30
CA GLY A 42 11.50 4.35 -11.59
C GLY A 42 12.81 3.95 -10.91
N LYS A 43 13.32 4.84 -10.06
CA LYS A 43 14.55 4.62 -9.30
C LYS A 43 14.25 3.91 -7.99
N VAL A 44 14.96 2.82 -7.72
CA VAL A 44 14.98 2.17 -6.41
C VAL A 44 16.16 2.72 -5.61
N LYS A 45 15.88 3.32 -4.45
CA LYS A 45 16.90 3.72 -3.47
C LYS A 45 16.94 2.70 -2.34
N TYR A 46 18.07 2.01 -2.23
CA TYR A 46 18.31 1.02 -1.19
C TYR A 46 19.10 1.66 -0.04
N PHE A 47 18.69 1.38 1.20
CA PHE A 47 19.33 1.86 2.43
C PHE A 47 19.53 0.70 3.38
N ASP A 48 20.75 0.50 3.86
CA ASP A 48 21.07 -0.48 4.91
C ASP A 48 21.66 0.18 6.16
N THR A 49 21.88 1.50 6.15
CA THR A 49 22.33 2.28 7.29
C THR A 49 21.24 3.19 7.85
N MET A 50 21.17 3.29 9.18
CA MET A 50 20.23 4.18 9.86
C MET A 50 20.50 5.66 9.55
N GLY A 51 21.77 6.03 9.34
CA GLY A 51 22.19 7.42 9.09
C GLY A 51 21.68 7.94 7.76
N ASP A 52 21.89 7.19 6.67
CA ASP A 52 21.46 7.59 5.33
C ASP A 52 19.94 7.72 5.26
N TRP A 53 19.22 6.78 5.88
CA TRP A 53 17.77 6.85 5.99
C TRP A 53 17.31 8.03 6.86
N GLY A 54 18.04 8.33 7.94
CA GLY A 54 17.80 9.50 8.79
C GLY A 54 17.82 10.82 8.01
N PHE A 55 18.81 11.01 7.14
CA PHE A 55 18.89 12.21 6.28
C PHE A 55 17.70 12.33 5.33
N VAL A 56 17.24 11.22 4.75
CA VAL A 56 16.03 11.23 3.91
C VAL A 56 14.80 11.63 4.74
N CYS A 57 14.69 11.11 5.97
CA CYS A 57 13.58 11.46 6.86
C CYS A 57 13.59 12.96 7.23
N GLU A 58 14.74 13.54 7.56
CA GLU A 58 14.82 14.97 7.85
C GLU A 58 14.38 15.82 6.67
N ALA A 59 14.78 15.45 5.45
CA ALA A 59 14.33 16.11 4.23
C ALA A 59 12.81 15.99 4.02
N LEU A 60 12.24 14.80 4.28
CA LEU A 60 10.79 14.58 4.20
C LEU A 60 10.01 15.38 5.25
N LEU A 61 10.51 15.47 6.49
CA LEU A 61 9.88 16.29 7.54
C LEU A 61 9.80 17.77 7.12
N LYS A 62 10.87 18.30 6.54
CA LYS A 62 10.87 19.67 6.02
C LYS A 62 9.86 19.87 4.88
N GLN A 63 9.72 18.88 4.00
CA GLN A 63 8.71 18.93 2.93
C GLN A 63 7.27 18.91 3.47
N LEU A 64 7.02 18.22 4.60
CA LEU A 64 5.69 18.19 5.21
C LEU A 64 5.20 19.56 5.71
N GLU A 65 6.07 20.55 5.87
CA GLU A 65 5.68 21.92 6.21
C GLU A 65 4.80 22.54 5.12
N SER A 66 5.11 22.28 3.85
CA SER A 66 4.40 22.84 2.69
C SER A 66 3.35 21.92 2.06
N LEU A 67 3.40 20.62 2.33
CA LEU A 67 2.42 19.66 1.83
C LEU A 67 1.13 19.72 2.66
N GLU A 68 -0.02 19.49 2.01
CA GLU A 68 -1.29 19.25 2.72
C GLU A 68 -1.32 17.82 3.30
N GLU A 69 -0.96 16.85 2.46
CA GLU A 69 -0.91 15.43 2.79
C GLU A 69 0.25 14.76 2.05
N LEU A 70 0.88 13.77 2.67
CA LEU A 70 1.91 12.92 2.08
C LEU A 70 1.40 11.47 2.07
N ILE A 71 1.20 10.95 0.88
CA ILE A 71 0.76 9.57 0.64
C ILE A 71 1.98 8.67 0.46
N ILE A 72 2.05 7.57 1.20
CA ILE A 72 3.17 6.64 1.18
C ILE A 72 2.64 5.21 1.04
N GLY A 73 2.88 4.58 -0.12
CA GLY A 73 2.77 3.13 -0.27
C GLY A 73 3.73 2.47 0.70
N PHE A 74 3.24 1.55 1.53
CA PHE A 74 3.99 0.95 2.63
C PHE A 74 3.76 -0.57 2.64
N ASP A 75 4.85 -1.32 2.75
CA ASP A 75 4.83 -2.77 2.90
C ASP A 75 6.10 -3.27 3.60
N LEU A 76 6.10 -4.51 4.10
CA LEU A 76 7.18 -5.12 4.86
C LEU A 76 7.51 -6.51 4.32
N GLU A 77 8.79 -6.89 4.36
CA GLU A 77 9.21 -8.29 4.15
C GLU A 77 10.00 -8.84 5.34
N TRP A 78 9.96 -10.16 5.50
CA TRP A 78 10.62 -10.89 6.58
C TRP A 78 10.90 -12.35 6.17
N PRO A 79 11.94 -12.99 6.75
CA PRO A 79 12.23 -14.39 6.44
C PRO A 79 11.09 -15.31 6.88
N VAL A 80 10.83 -16.32 6.05
CA VAL A 80 9.81 -17.34 6.30
C VAL A 80 10.34 -18.35 7.32
N ASN A 81 9.56 -18.58 8.39
CA ASN A 81 9.85 -19.65 9.34
C ASN A 81 9.02 -20.88 8.99
N TYR A 82 9.68 -21.92 8.44
CA TYR A 82 9.04 -23.16 8.00
C TYR A 82 8.65 -24.12 9.13
N LYS A 83 9.04 -23.83 10.37
CA LYS A 83 8.72 -24.68 11.54
C LYS A 83 7.35 -24.33 12.11
N LEU A 84 6.48 -25.34 12.23
CA LEU A 84 5.13 -25.18 12.79
C LEU A 84 5.19 -24.61 14.22
N GLY A 85 4.36 -23.61 14.49
CA GLY A 85 4.28 -22.95 15.80
C GLY A 85 5.35 -21.90 16.07
N GLN A 86 6.32 -21.70 15.16
CA GLN A 86 7.24 -20.57 15.28
C GLN A 86 6.58 -19.26 14.87
N ARG A 87 6.91 -18.20 15.61
CA ARG A 87 6.51 -16.84 15.25
C ARG A 87 7.16 -16.46 13.92
N GLN A 88 6.55 -15.56 13.16
CA GLN A 88 7.17 -14.99 11.97
C GLN A 88 8.55 -14.42 12.30
N GLY A 89 9.47 -14.47 11.34
CA GLY A 89 10.76 -13.78 11.43
C GLY A 89 10.57 -12.28 11.66
N ARG A 90 11.60 -11.63 12.19
CA ARG A 90 11.63 -10.18 12.37
C ARG A 90 11.56 -9.49 11.01
N THR A 91 10.91 -8.33 10.93
CA THR A 91 10.94 -7.47 9.74
C THR A 91 12.38 -7.25 9.29
N ALA A 92 12.66 -7.57 8.03
CA ALA A 92 13.97 -7.44 7.41
C ALA A 92 13.99 -6.28 6.40
N LEU A 93 12.87 -6.00 5.74
CA LEU A 93 12.72 -4.92 4.77
C LEU A 93 11.51 -4.04 5.12
N ILE A 94 11.69 -2.72 5.03
CA ILE A 94 10.59 -1.74 4.98
C ILE A 94 10.60 -1.10 3.59
N GLN A 95 9.43 -1.02 2.96
CA GLN A 95 9.28 -0.56 1.60
C GLN A 95 8.43 0.71 1.60
N LEU A 96 8.83 1.72 0.83
CA LEU A 96 8.15 3.01 0.79
C LEU A 96 8.09 3.57 -0.63
N CYS A 97 6.89 3.91 -1.10
CA CYS A 97 6.67 4.59 -2.38
C CYS A 97 5.81 5.83 -2.17
N PHE A 98 6.40 7.01 -2.28
CA PHE A 98 5.70 8.30 -2.12
C PHE A 98 5.78 9.18 -3.37
N SER A 99 6.29 8.65 -4.49
CA SER A 99 6.24 9.27 -5.81
C SER A 99 6.21 8.20 -6.90
N LYS A 100 5.80 8.55 -8.13
CA LYS A 100 5.75 7.59 -9.25
C LYS A 100 7.15 7.22 -9.76
N GLU A 101 8.15 8.01 -9.41
CA GLU A 101 9.51 7.96 -9.93
C GLU A 101 10.49 7.28 -8.97
N MET A 102 10.10 7.04 -7.71
CA MET A 102 11.03 6.57 -6.69
C MET A 102 10.42 5.68 -5.60
N CYS A 103 11.00 4.50 -5.44
CA CYS A 103 10.76 3.61 -4.30
C CYS A 103 11.99 3.58 -3.39
N HIS A 104 11.76 3.46 -2.08
CA HIS A 104 12.79 3.41 -1.06
C HIS A 104 12.67 2.06 -0.34
N LEU A 105 13.77 1.32 -0.28
CA LEU A 105 13.85 0.00 0.32
C LEU A 105 14.87 0.05 1.45
N LEU A 106 14.40 -0.16 2.67
CA LEU A 106 15.20 -0.04 3.88
C LEU A 106 15.44 -1.45 4.43
N HIS A 107 16.68 -1.93 4.32
CA HIS A 107 17.08 -3.21 4.89
C HIS A 107 17.42 -3.02 6.38
N VAL A 108 16.46 -3.40 7.23
CA VAL A 108 16.44 -3.10 8.66
C VAL A 108 16.71 -4.30 9.56
N PHE A 109 17.01 -5.47 8.99
CA PHE A 109 17.14 -6.72 9.74
C PHE A 109 18.13 -6.61 10.93
N GLU A 110 19.28 -5.97 10.70
CA GLU A 110 20.34 -5.74 11.70
C GLU A 110 20.06 -4.56 12.65
N TRP A 111 19.05 -3.74 12.36
CA TRP A 111 18.78 -2.53 13.14
C TRP A 111 18.08 -2.88 14.44
N GLN A 112 18.64 -2.52 15.59
CA GLN A 112 17.97 -2.80 16.87
C GLN A 112 16.73 -1.93 17.09
N LYS A 113 16.71 -0.71 16.55
CA LYS A 113 15.62 0.26 16.65
C LYS A 113 15.47 1.00 15.32
N LEU A 114 14.30 1.57 15.08
CA LEU A 114 14.13 2.51 13.97
C LEU A 114 14.60 3.92 14.38
N PRO A 115 15.11 4.73 13.43
CA PRO A 115 15.40 6.13 13.71
C PRO A 115 14.15 6.85 14.23
N LYS A 116 14.28 7.63 15.30
CA LYS A 116 13.14 8.38 15.88
C LYS A 116 12.44 9.25 14.82
N VAL A 117 13.24 9.89 13.96
CA VAL A 117 12.75 10.73 12.86
C VAL A 117 11.84 9.96 11.89
N PHE A 118 12.11 8.66 11.65
CA PHE A 118 11.23 7.83 10.83
C PHE A 118 9.89 7.57 11.53
N VAL A 119 9.94 7.27 12.83
CA VAL A 119 8.72 7.09 13.65
C VAL A 119 7.89 8.37 13.69
N ASP A 120 8.53 9.53 13.78
CA ASP A 120 7.89 10.84 13.74
C ASP A 120 7.18 11.07 12.38
N ILE A 121 7.79 10.69 11.25
CA ILE A 121 7.16 10.76 9.92
C ILE A 121 5.92 9.89 9.84
N ILE A 122 6.04 8.59 10.14
CA ILE A 122 4.90 7.67 9.97
C ILE A 122 3.74 8.00 10.93
N SER A 123 4.02 8.71 12.02
CA SER A 123 3.03 9.21 12.98
C SER A 123 2.51 10.61 12.66
N HIS A 124 3.11 11.31 11.69
CA HIS A 124 2.80 12.71 11.42
C HIS A 124 1.36 12.86 10.90
N PRO A 125 0.55 13.83 11.38
CA PRO A 125 -0.87 13.91 11.04
C PRO A 125 -1.17 14.07 9.54
N LYS A 126 -0.23 14.65 8.78
CA LYS A 126 -0.30 14.79 7.32
C LYS A 126 0.14 13.56 6.54
N VAL A 127 0.65 12.50 7.19
CA VAL A 127 1.12 11.30 6.49
C VAL A 127 0.03 10.25 6.46
N LYS A 128 -0.22 9.69 5.27
CA LYS A 128 -1.07 8.52 5.08
C LYS A 128 -0.27 7.38 4.49
N LEU A 129 -0.17 6.30 5.25
CA LEU A 129 0.40 5.04 4.81
C LEU A 129 -0.70 4.22 4.14
N ILE A 130 -0.43 3.72 2.94
CA ILE A 130 -1.41 3.03 2.11
C ILE A 130 -0.90 1.65 1.72
N GLY A 131 -1.81 0.67 1.72
CA GLY A 131 -1.48 -0.71 1.39
C GLY A 131 -2.68 -1.63 1.57
N VAL A 132 -2.48 -2.92 1.31
CA VAL A 132 -3.46 -3.97 1.62
C VAL A 132 -3.01 -4.71 2.86
N ASN A 133 -3.89 -4.82 3.86
CA ASN A 133 -3.59 -5.38 5.18
C ASN A 133 -2.56 -4.57 6.02
N ILE A 134 -2.39 -3.29 5.68
CA ILE A 134 -1.35 -2.41 6.23
C ILE A 134 -1.36 -2.28 7.76
N ARG A 135 -2.54 -2.43 8.38
CA ARG A 135 -2.65 -2.38 9.85
C ARG A 135 -1.87 -3.53 10.49
N CYS A 136 -1.88 -4.71 9.88
CA CYS A 136 -1.11 -5.86 10.37
C CYS A 136 0.39 -5.61 10.25
N ASP A 137 0.84 -4.98 9.17
CA ASP A 137 2.23 -4.64 8.96
C ASP A 137 2.72 -3.65 10.02
N LEU A 138 1.93 -2.63 10.33
CA LEU A 138 2.27 -1.70 11.41
C LEU A 138 2.31 -2.37 12.78
N TRP A 139 1.36 -3.25 13.12
CA TRP A 139 1.40 -4.00 14.37
C TRP A 139 2.63 -4.90 14.47
N LYS A 140 3.02 -5.53 13.36
CA LYS A 140 4.26 -6.30 13.26
C LYS A 140 5.49 -5.39 13.45
N LEU A 141 5.53 -4.24 12.79
CA LEU A 141 6.61 -3.27 12.94
C LEU A 141 6.75 -2.82 14.40
N GLY A 142 5.63 -2.52 15.07
CA GLY A 142 5.59 -2.15 16.47
C GLY A 142 6.15 -3.24 17.39
N ARG A 143 5.79 -4.50 17.13
CA ARG A 143 6.33 -5.67 17.85
C ARG A 143 7.82 -5.86 17.60
N ASP A 144 8.28 -5.70 16.37
CA ASP A 144 9.64 -6.06 15.93
C ASP A 144 10.69 -4.99 16.28
N PHE A 145 10.25 -3.75 16.54
CA PHE A 145 11.11 -2.60 16.88
C PHE A 145 10.74 -1.89 18.18
N ASP A 146 9.81 -2.44 18.96
CA ASP A 146 9.32 -1.88 20.23
C ASP A 146 8.77 -0.44 20.08
N ILE A 147 7.84 -0.26 19.13
CA ILE A 147 7.20 1.02 18.82
C ILE A 147 5.70 0.93 19.09
N SER A 148 5.14 1.93 19.78
CA SER A 148 3.70 2.04 19.96
C SER A 148 3.04 2.54 18.67
N VAL A 149 2.34 1.65 17.98
CA VAL A 149 1.72 1.94 16.67
C VAL A 149 0.21 2.21 16.74
N SER A 150 -0.42 2.13 17.92
CA SER A 150 -1.88 2.27 18.07
C SER A 150 -2.43 3.56 17.47
N SER A 151 -1.74 4.68 17.68
CA SER A 151 -2.13 5.98 17.11
C SER A 151 -1.93 6.01 15.60
N ILE A 152 -0.82 5.44 15.11
CA ILE A 152 -0.47 5.38 13.68
C ILE A 152 -1.52 4.54 12.94
N VAL A 153 -1.83 3.35 13.44
CA VAL A 153 -2.84 2.44 12.91
C VAL A 153 -4.22 3.08 12.85
N LYS A 154 -4.54 3.98 13.78
CA LYS A 154 -5.83 4.67 13.80
C LYS A 154 -5.87 5.84 12.83
N ASN A 155 -4.84 6.69 12.85
CA ASN A 155 -4.92 8.02 12.25
C ASN A 155 -4.21 8.14 10.89
N ASN A 156 -3.28 7.23 10.60
CA ASN A 156 -2.35 7.34 9.48
C ASN A 156 -2.52 6.24 8.42
N THR A 157 -3.33 5.21 8.64
CA THR A 157 -3.50 4.14 7.65
C THR A 157 -4.67 4.38 6.71
N VAL A 158 -4.48 4.07 5.42
CA VAL A 158 -5.56 3.89 4.45
C VAL A 158 -5.49 2.47 3.91
N GLU A 159 -6.48 1.68 4.28
CA GLU A 159 -6.61 0.30 3.84
C GLU A 159 -7.26 0.24 2.44
N LEU A 160 -6.48 -0.14 1.42
CA LEU A 160 -6.91 -0.12 0.02
C LEU A 160 -8.06 -1.08 -0.25
N SER A 161 -8.10 -2.23 0.42
CA SER A 161 -9.21 -3.19 0.29
C SER A 161 -10.55 -2.57 0.70
N HIS A 162 -10.55 -1.77 1.77
CA HIS A 162 -11.76 -1.10 2.27
C HIS A 162 -12.15 0.07 1.36
N LEU A 163 -11.15 0.82 0.88
CA LEU A 163 -11.38 1.90 -0.08
C LEU A 163 -12.02 1.36 -1.37
N ALA A 164 -11.50 0.25 -1.89
CA ALA A 164 -12.06 -0.43 -3.06
C ALA A 164 -13.50 -0.89 -2.81
N ASN A 165 -13.78 -1.58 -1.70
CA ASN A 165 -15.14 -2.02 -1.36
C ASN A 165 -16.14 -0.84 -1.27
N LYS A 166 -15.72 0.30 -0.73
CA LYS A 166 -16.56 1.51 -0.72
C LYS A 166 -16.78 2.07 -2.13
N LEU A 167 -15.71 2.26 -2.90
CA LEU A 167 -15.74 2.88 -4.21
C LEU A 167 -16.56 2.03 -5.21
N PHE A 168 -16.39 0.72 -5.18
CA PHE A 168 -17.07 -0.21 -6.09
C PHE A 168 -18.36 -0.80 -5.51
N SER A 169 -18.68 -0.47 -4.25
CA SER A 169 -19.83 -1.01 -3.53
C SER A 169 -19.87 -2.55 -3.56
N THR A 170 -18.74 -3.15 -3.22
CA THR A 170 -18.51 -4.59 -3.11
C THR A 170 -18.21 -4.98 -1.66
N ASN A 171 -18.14 -6.29 -1.38
CA ASN A 171 -17.75 -6.83 -0.07
C ASN A 171 -16.69 -7.93 -0.24
N GLU A 172 -15.72 -7.66 -1.11
CA GLU A 172 -14.71 -8.63 -1.51
C GLU A 172 -13.53 -8.64 -0.52
N CYS A 173 -12.91 -9.81 -0.37
CA CYS A 173 -11.60 -9.96 0.26
C CYS A 173 -10.50 -9.67 -0.78
N TRP A 174 -10.21 -8.39 -0.99
CA TRP A 174 -9.22 -7.94 -1.96
C TRP A 174 -7.78 -8.27 -1.51
N SER A 175 -7.02 -8.90 -2.40
CA SER A 175 -5.56 -8.87 -2.36
C SER A 175 -5.04 -7.70 -3.20
N LEU A 176 -3.77 -7.30 -3.00
CA LEU A 176 -3.14 -6.28 -3.83
C LEU A 176 -3.14 -6.67 -5.31
N GLU A 177 -2.78 -7.92 -5.62
CA GLU A 177 -2.82 -8.47 -6.98
C GLU A 177 -4.23 -8.39 -7.59
N ARG A 178 -5.28 -8.78 -6.85
CA ARG A 178 -6.66 -8.70 -7.33
C ARG A 178 -7.07 -7.25 -7.59
N LEU A 179 -6.61 -6.29 -6.79
CA LEU A 179 -6.89 -4.86 -7.03
C LEU A 179 -6.14 -4.34 -8.25
N VAL A 180 -4.85 -4.69 -8.42
CA VAL A 180 -4.08 -4.30 -9.61
C VAL A 180 -4.78 -4.82 -10.87
N LEU A 181 -5.21 -6.07 -10.88
CA LEU A 181 -5.96 -6.64 -12.00
C LEU A 181 -7.29 -5.92 -12.21
N PHE A 182 -8.08 -5.75 -11.16
CA PHE A 182 -9.43 -5.21 -11.26
C PHE A 182 -9.44 -3.74 -11.71
N VAL A 183 -8.53 -2.94 -11.17
CA VAL A 183 -8.54 -1.46 -11.29
C VAL A 183 -7.60 -0.98 -12.39
N LEU A 184 -6.41 -1.57 -12.50
CA LEU A 184 -5.38 -1.15 -13.45
C LEU A 184 -5.39 -2.01 -14.72
N LYS A 185 -6.08 -3.15 -14.72
CA LYS A 185 -6.09 -4.12 -15.83
C LYS A 185 -4.69 -4.65 -16.15
N MET A 186 -3.86 -4.80 -15.12
CA MET A 186 -2.49 -5.32 -15.18
C MET A 186 -2.33 -6.50 -14.23
N ARG A 187 -1.27 -7.28 -14.39
CA ARG A 187 -0.90 -8.37 -13.45
C ARG A 187 0.19 -7.88 -12.50
N LEU A 188 0.09 -8.24 -11.23
CA LEU A 188 1.19 -8.02 -10.27
C LEU A 188 2.00 -9.31 -10.17
N ALA A 189 3.27 -9.28 -10.51
CA ALA A 189 4.12 -10.46 -10.41
C ALA A 189 4.32 -10.84 -8.94
N LYS A 190 3.95 -12.07 -8.57
CA LYS A 190 4.13 -12.61 -7.22
C LYS A 190 4.88 -13.95 -7.22
N PRO A 191 6.11 -14.01 -7.79
CA PRO A 191 6.90 -15.24 -7.83
C PRO A 191 7.17 -15.75 -6.41
N GLU A 192 6.82 -17.01 -6.15
CA GLU A 192 6.86 -17.61 -4.82
C GLU A 192 8.30 -17.76 -4.31
N ASP A 193 9.24 -18.07 -5.20
CA ASP A 193 10.67 -18.18 -4.92
C ASP A 193 11.28 -16.85 -4.44
N ILE A 194 10.80 -15.72 -4.95
CA ILE A 194 11.22 -14.39 -4.47
C ILE A 194 10.46 -14.00 -3.20
N ARG A 195 9.14 -14.19 -3.17
CA ARG A 195 8.31 -13.85 -2.01
C ARG A 195 8.73 -14.59 -0.74
N LEU A 196 9.12 -15.85 -0.88
CA LEU A 196 9.59 -16.71 0.22
C LEU A 196 11.13 -16.76 0.34
N SER A 197 11.83 -15.88 -0.38
CA SER A 197 13.29 -15.81 -0.37
C SER A 197 13.85 -15.36 0.99
N ASP A 198 15.18 -15.42 1.12
CA ASP A 198 15.86 -14.88 2.27
C ASP A 198 15.89 -13.34 2.22
N TRP A 199 14.95 -12.70 2.91
CA TRP A 199 14.89 -11.26 3.06
C TRP A 199 15.94 -10.68 4.02
N THR A 200 16.73 -11.52 4.70
CA THR A 200 17.80 -11.09 5.62
C THR A 200 19.14 -10.86 4.93
N GLN A 201 19.28 -11.33 3.69
CA GLN A 201 20.52 -11.20 2.95
C GLN A 201 20.81 -9.75 2.56
N ASN A 202 22.02 -9.29 2.87
CA ASN A 202 22.54 -7.99 2.47
C ASN A 202 23.87 -8.19 1.71
N PRO A 203 23.99 -7.77 0.43
CA PRO A 203 23.01 -7.05 -0.38
C PRO A 203 21.86 -7.94 -0.88
N MET A 204 20.69 -7.32 -1.08
CA MET A 204 19.54 -7.96 -1.72
C MET A 204 19.79 -8.22 -3.20
N THR A 205 19.13 -9.26 -3.74
CA THR A 205 19.17 -9.55 -5.19
C THR A 205 18.35 -8.53 -5.98
N LYS A 206 18.70 -8.36 -7.27
CA LYS A 206 17.92 -7.51 -8.19
C LYS A 206 16.43 -7.89 -8.22
N TYR A 207 16.10 -9.18 -8.22
CA TYR A 207 14.72 -9.66 -8.26
C TYR A 207 13.94 -9.33 -6.98
N GLN A 208 14.58 -9.39 -5.80
CA GLN A 208 13.95 -8.94 -4.55
C GLN A 208 13.70 -7.43 -4.55
N LEU A 209 14.66 -6.62 -5.03
CA LEU A 209 14.50 -5.17 -5.13
C LEU A 209 13.35 -4.80 -6.08
N GLU A 210 13.27 -5.46 -7.25
CA GLU A 210 12.18 -5.27 -8.22
C GLU A 210 10.83 -5.68 -7.64
N TYR A 211 10.75 -6.85 -7.00
CA TYR A 211 9.53 -7.32 -6.33
C TYR A 211 9.03 -6.31 -5.29
N ALA A 212 9.90 -5.93 -4.35
CA ALA A 212 9.54 -5.05 -3.24
C ALA A 212 9.17 -3.65 -3.73
N ALA A 213 9.86 -3.12 -4.75
CA ALA A 213 9.49 -1.83 -5.34
C ALA A 213 8.11 -1.90 -6.03
N ASN A 214 7.82 -2.99 -6.75
CA ASN A 214 6.54 -3.17 -7.43
C ASN A 214 5.35 -3.20 -6.46
N ASP A 215 5.51 -3.74 -5.25
CA ASP A 215 4.43 -3.86 -4.27
C ASP A 215 3.97 -2.52 -3.70
N VAL A 216 4.92 -1.70 -3.26
CA VAL A 216 4.58 -0.35 -2.77
C VAL A 216 4.20 0.59 -3.91
N TYR A 217 4.77 0.42 -5.10
CA TYR A 217 4.35 1.15 -6.30
C TYR A 217 2.91 0.82 -6.70
N ALA A 218 2.54 -0.46 -6.70
CA ALA A 218 1.18 -0.92 -6.96
C ALA A 218 0.18 -0.24 -6.01
N SER A 219 0.48 -0.24 -4.72
CA SER A 219 -0.34 0.43 -3.70
C SER A 219 -0.49 1.93 -4.00
N PHE A 220 0.61 2.61 -4.32
CA PHE A 220 0.63 4.04 -4.63
C PHE A 220 -0.18 4.39 -5.89
N ILE A 221 -0.02 3.64 -6.98
CA ILE A 221 -0.78 3.86 -8.21
C ILE A 221 -2.27 3.53 -8.03
N LEU A 222 -2.60 2.47 -7.29
CA LEU A 222 -4.00 2.14 -6.97
C LEU A 222 -4.68 3.27 -6.21
N TYR A 223 -4.04 3.82 -5.18
CA TYR A 223 -4.61 4.95 -4.43
C TYR A 223 -4.86 6.16 -5.33
N ASN A 224 -3.87 6.54 -6.13
CA ASN A 224 -4.02 7.66 -7.07
C ASN A 224 -5.17 7.40 -8.06
N ARG A 225 -5.28 6.16 -8.56
CA ARG A 225 -6.37 5.77 -9.45
C ARG A 225 -7.74 5.82 -8.76
N PHE A 226 -7.83 5.45 -7.48
CA PHE A 226 -9.06 5.62 -6.70
C PHE A 226 -9.44 7.09 -6.56
N LYS A 227 -8.49 7.97 -6.30
CA LYS A 227 -8.74 9.43 -6.23
C LYS A 227 -9.20 10.02 -7.54
N GLU A 228 -8.61 9.61 -8.66
CA GLU A 228 -9.08 9.99 -10.00
C GLU A 228 -10.52 9.56 -10.24
N LEU A 229 -10.88 8.33 -9.86
CA LEU A 229 -12.24 7.79 -10.01
C LEU A 229 -13.23 8.52 -9.10
N GLU A 230 -12.86 8.81 -7.85
CA GLU A 230 -13.68 9.61 -6.92
C GLU A 230 -14.06 10.96 -7.52
N VAL A 231 -13.07 11.68 -8.08
CA VAL A 231 -13.30 12.98 -8.74
C VAL A 231 -14.13 12.81 -10.00
N LYS A 232 -13.75 11.88 -10.89
CA LYS A 232 -14.42 11.65 -12.19
C LYS A 232 -15.91 11.33 -12.03
N PHE A 233 -16.28 10.58 -11.00
CA PHE A 233 -17.65 10.16 -10.74
C PHE A 233 -18.33 10.95 -9.61
N ASN A 234 -17.71 12.03 -9.12
CA ASN A 234 -18.22 12.89 -8.06
C ASN A 234 -18.66 12.10 -6.81
N MET A 235 -17.84 11.14 -6.40
CA MET A 235 -18.07 10.31 -5.23
C MET A 235 -17.37 10.91 -4.02
N LYS A 236 -18.10 11.14 -2.93
CA LYS A 236 -17.49 11.39 -1.62
C LYS A 236 -17.29 10.05 -0.92
N VAL A 237 -16.07 9.52 -0.96
CA VAL A 237 -15.68 8.41 -0.08
C VAL A 237 -15.03 9.03 1.16
N GLU A 238 -15.77 9.08 2.25
CA GLU A 238 -15.18 9.45 3.54
C GLU A 238 -14.19 8.35 3.95
N LEU A 239 -12.91 8.72 4.07
CA LEU A 239 -11.92 7.94 4.80
C LEU A 239 -12.44 7.81 6.24
N LEU A 240 -12.58 6.58 6.74
CA LEU A 240 -13.03 6.38 8.12
C LEU A 240 -11.96 6.98 9.04
N ARG A 241 -12.39 7.89 9.92
CA ARG A 241 -11.63 8.35 11.08
C ARG A 241 -11.62 7.28 12.18
#